data_AF-A0A2Z6RWV5-F1
#
_entry.id   AF-A0A2Z6RWV5-F1
#
_cell.length_a   1.000
_cell.length_b   1.000
_cell.length_c   1.000
_cell.angle_alpha   90.00
_cell.angle_beta   90.00
_cell.angle_gamma   90.00
#
_symmetry.space_group_name_H-M   'P 1'
#
loop_
_entity.id
_entity.type
_entity.pdbx_description
1 polymer ?
#
loop_
_entity_poly.entity_id
_entity_poly.type
_entity_poly.pdbx_seq_one_letter_code
_entity_poly.pdbx_strand_id
1 'polypeptide(L)'
;MKVLFKCFALLGLAICSTFAFDATTEDDGGQVIPLRTHSIYMPYIDQDLQSRWFDFGADAVINTNKHIRLTHDRQSQTGWLWSRLYEASTLSELFRYET
;
A
#
# COMPACT_ATOMS: atom_id res chain seq x y z
N MET A 1 -22.24 25.78 54.10
CA MET A 1 -22.69 25.17 52.82
C MET A 1 -22.02 25.74 51.56
N LYS A 2 -21.29 26.87 51.59
CA LYS A 2 -20.64 27.46 50.40
C LYS A 2 -19.23 26.90 50.09
N VAL A 3 -18.55 26.31 51.08
CA VAL A 3 -17.19 25.77 50.96
C VAL A 3 -17.18 24.37 50.31
N LEU A 4 -18.22 23.57 50.57
CA LEU A 4 -18.38 22.23 50.00
C LEU A 4 -18.61 22.26 48.48
N PHE A 5 -19.24 23.32 47.97
CA PHE A 5 -19.49 23.52 46.53
C PHE A 5 -18.23 23.91 45.74
N LYS A 6 -17.25 24.57 46.39
CA LYS A 6 -15.97 24.94 45.75
C LYS A 6 -15.03 23.75 45.58
N CYS A 7 -15.06 22.78 46.49
CA CYS A 7 -14.24 21.56 46.38
C CYS A 7 -14.71 20.66 45.23
N PHE A 8 -16.02 20.61 44.96
CA PHE A 8 -16.56 19.85 43.82
C PHE A 8 -16.18 20.48 42.48
N ALA A 9 -16.14 21.82 42.41
CA ALA A 9 -15.69 22.55 41.21
C ALA A 9 -14.18 22.41 40.93
N LEU A 10 -13.35 22.32 41.98
CA LEU A 10 -11.91 22.09 41.85
C LEU A 10 -11.57 20.64 41.47
N LEU A 11 -12.38 19.66 41.89
CA LEU A 11 -12.20 18.27 41.50
C LEU A 11 -12.57 18.03 40.02
N GLY A 12 -13.58 18.74 39.51
CA GLY A 12 -14.00 18.64 38.10
C GLY A 12 -12.99 19.21 37.10
N LEU A 13 -12.23 20.25 37.46
CA LEU A 13 -11.21 20.84 36.59
C LEU A 13 -9.91 20.00 36.55
N ALA A 14 -9.61 19.26 37.63
CA ALA A 14 -8.42 18.41 37.72
C ALA A 14 -8.53 17.12 36.90
N ILE A 15 -9.74 16.67 36.56
CA ILE A 15 -9.99 15.47 35.75
C ILE A 15 -9.83 15.77 34.24
N CYS A 16 -9.89 17.04 33.83
CA CYS A 16 -9.84 17.41 32.41
C CYS A 16 -8.41 17.55 31.87
N SER A 17 -7.40 17.74 32.72
CA SER A 17 -6.00 17.93 32.30
C SER A 17 -5.23 16.63 32.04
N THR A 18 -5.81 15.45 32.31
CA THR A 18 -5.11 14.16 32.13
C THR A 18 -5.39 13.49 30.79
N PHE A 19 -6.26 14.05 29.94
CA PHE A 19 -6.45 13.56 28.58
C PHE A 19 -5.55 14.33 27.61
N ALA A 20 -4.23 14.21 27.79
CA ALA A 20 -3.33 14.48 26.68
C ALA A 20 -3.46 13.30 25.72
N PHE A 21 -4.14 13.51 24.58
CA PHE A 21 -4.11 12.58 23.46
C PHE A 21 -2.68 12.61 22.90
N ASP A 22 -1.87 11.67 23.35
CA ASP A 22 -0.57 11.42 22.76
C ASP A 22 -0.82 10.73 21.42
N ALA A 23 -0.77 11.52 20.34
CA ALA A 23 -0.71 10.98 18.99
C ALA A 23 0.72 10.44 18.78
N THR A 24 1.09 9.42 19.54
CA THR A 24 2.16 8.53 19.10
C THR A 24 1.67 7.96 17.79
N THR A 25 2.28 8.43 16.71
CA THR A 25 2.44 7.60 15.52
C THR A 25 3.22 6.39 16.01
N GLU A 26 2.51 5.41 16.55
CA GLU A 26 2.95 4.04 16.51
C GLU A 26 3.13 3.79 15.02
N ASP A 27 4.36 3.98 14.54
CA ASP A 27 4.91 3.13 13.50
C ASP A 27 4.85 1.72 14.09
N ASP A 28 3.62 1.16 14.14
CA ASP A 28 3.39 -0.26 14.25
C ASP A 28 4.15 -0.79 13.05
N GLY A 29 5.39 -1.21 13.32
CA GLY A 29 6.35 -1.71 12.36
C GLY A 29 5.81 -3.02 11.79
N GLY A 30 4.68 -2.90 11.10
CA GLY A 30 3.90 -3.95 10.53
C GLY A 30 4.84 -4.67 9.60
N GLN A 31 5.02 -5.95 9.89
CA GLN A 31 5.87 -6.78 9.07
C GLN A 31 5.31 -6.78 7.64
N VAL A 32 5.98 -6.07 6.73
CA VAL A 32 5.61 -6.08 5.30
C VAL A 32 6.00 -7.44 4.74
N ILE A 33 4.99 -8.29 4.54
CA ILE A 33 5.19 -9.60 3.94
C ILE A 33 5.05 -9.45 2.42
N PRO A 34 6.09 -9.70 1.62
CA PRO A 34 5.98 -9.61 0.18
C PRO A 34 5.06 -10.71 -0.36
N LEU A 35 3.95 -10.30 -0.99
CA LEU A 35 3.01 -11.23 -1.59
C LEU A 35 3.42 -11.55 -3.02
N ARG A 36 3.81 -12.80 -3.27
CA ARG A 36 4.19 -13.27 -4.62
C ARG A 36 3.06 -13.10 -5.65
N THR A 37 1.81 -13.20 -5.23
CA THR A 37 0.63 -13.05 -6.09
C THR A 37 0.42 -11.62 -6.58
N HIS A 38 0.95 -10.63 -5.85
CA HIS A 38 0.80 -9.19 -6.12
C HIS A 38 2.15 -8.51 -6.36
N SER A 39 3.20 -9.29 -6.59
CA SER A 39 4.55 -8.79 -6.86
C SER A 39 5.07 -9.42 -8.15
N ILE A 40 5.65 -8.61 -9.01
CA ILE A 40 6.26 -9.07 -10.27
C ILE A 40 7.74 -8.66 -10.30
N TYR A 41 8.62 -9.62 -10.49
CA TYR A 41 10.08 -9.43 -10.55
C TYR A 41 10.69 -10.41 -11.55
N MET A 42 11.93 -10.15 -11.98
CA MET A 42 12.60 -11.02 -12.94
C MET A 42 12.84 -12.43 -12.37
N PRO A 43 12.62 -13.51 -13.13
CA PRO A 43 12.05 -13.54 -14.48
C PRO A 43 10.54 -13.28 -14.48
N TYR A 44 10.08 -12.35 -15.31
CA TYR A 44 8.67 -11.88 -15.28
C TYR A 44 7.65 -12.88 -15.84
N ILE A 45 8.14 -13.94 -16.48
CA ILE A 45 7.34 -14.99 -17.15
C ILE A 45 7.77 -16.33 -16.57
N ASP A 46 6.79 -17.19 -16.30
CA ASP A 46 6.99 -18.54 -15.77
C ASP A 46 7.20 -19.56 -16.92
N GLN A 47 6.95 -20.85 -16.65
CA GLN A 47 6.96 -21.90 -17.66
C GLN A 47 5.83 -21.67 -18.69
N ASP A 48 6.06 -22.10 -19.93
CA ASP A 48 5.12 -21.97 -21.06
C ASP A 48 4.86 -20.54 -21.58
N LEU A 49 5.80 -19.61 -21.37
CA LEU A 49 5.75 -18.22 -21.86
C LEU A 49 4.55 -17.41 -21.32
N GLN A 50 4.01 -17.80 -20.17
CA GLN A 50 2.93 -17.08 -19.50
C GLN A 50 3.30 -16.73 -18.05
N SER A 51 2.75 -15.63 -17.54
CA SER A 51 2.83 -15.31 -16.12
C SER A 51 1.69 -16.03 -15.37
N ARG A 52 1.96 -16.57 -14.18
CA ARG A 52 0.94 -17.24 -13.35
C ARG A 52 -0.01 -16.27 -12.64
N TRP A 53 0.41 -15.04 -12.35
CA TRP A 53 -0.40 -14.12 -11.54
C TRP A 53 -0.82 -12.86 -12.28
N PHE A 54 -0.20 -12.55 -13.42
CA PHE A 54 -0.46 -11.31 -14.13
C PHE A 54 -0.91 -11.57 -15.57
N ASP A 55 -1.88 -10.79 -16.00
CA ASP A 55 -2.27 -10.66 -17.40
C ASP A 55 -1.77 -9.32 -17.94
N PHE A 56 -1.46 -9.30 -19.24
CA PHE A 56 -1.02 -8.11 -19.95
C PHE A 56 -1.57 -8.11 -21.36
N GLY A 57 -1.67 -6.93 -21.98
CA GLY A 57 -2.19 -6.82 -23.33
C GLY A 57 -2.03 -5.45 -23.97
N ALA A 58 -2.68 -5.32 -25.13
CA ALA A 58 -2.55 -4.18 -26.03
C ALA A 58 -1.08 -3.98 -26.48
N ASP A 59 -0.48 -2.81 -26.28
CA ASP A 59 0.91 -2.53 -26.72
C ASP A 59 1.98 -2.98 -25.70
N ALA A 60 1.59 -3.65 -24.60
CA ALA A 60 2.52 -4.08 -23.57
C ALA A 60 3.41 -5.25 -24.02
N VAL A 61 4.72 -5.13 -23.77
CA VAL A 61 5.72 -6.15 -24.09
C VAL A 61 6.52 -6.52 -22.84
N ILE A 62 6.63 -7.82 -22.56
CA ILE A 62 7.42 -8.34 -21.44
C ILE A 62 8.73 -8.91 -21.98
N ASN A 63 9.84 -8.32 -21.56
CA ASN A 63 11.16 -8.93 -21.70
C ASN A 63 11.48 -9.68 -20.41
N THR A 64 11.33 -11.01 -20.44
CA THR A 64 11.42 -11.92 -19.30
C THR A 64 12.57 -11.59 -18.33
N ASN A 65 13.73 -11.23 -18.85
CA ASN A 65 14.95 -11.04 -18.05
C ASN A 65 15.41 -9.58 -17.94
N LYS A 66 14.61 -8.60 -18.38
CA LYS A 66 15.05 -7.19 -18.42
C LYS A 66 14.06 -6.20 -17.84
N HIS A 67 12.90 -6.04 -18.48
CA HIS A 67 11.87 -5.10 -18.03
C HIS A 67 10.52 -5.46 -18.64
N ILE A 68 9.47 -4.88 -18.06
CA ILE A 68 8.13 -4.82 -18.64
C ILE A 68 7.96 -3.42 -19.21
N ARG A 69 7.55 -3.32 -20.47
CA ARG A 69 7.27 -2.06 -21.14
C ARG A 69 5.79 -2.00 -21.48
N LEU A 70 5.09 -0.99 -20.96
CA LEU A 70 3.67 -0.80 -21.27
C LEU A 70 3.47 -0.15 -22.65
N THR A 71 4.34 0.79 -23.02
CA THR A 71 4.25 1.52 -24.30
C THR A 71 5.63 1.78 -24.89
N HIS A 72 5.69 1.89 -26.21
CA HIS A 72 6.89 2.32 -26.93
C HIS A 72 6.91 3.83 -27.14
N ASP A 73 8.05 4.36 -27.61
CA ASP A 73 8.21 5.74 -28.05
C ASP A 73 7.53 5.97 -29.41
N ARG A 74 6.21 5.78 -29.43
CA ARG A 74 5.31 6.00 -30.56
C ARG A 74 4.01 6.58 -30.04
N GLN A 75 3.41 7.45 -30.83
CA GLN A 75 2.14 8.07 -30.47
C GLN A 75 1.00 7.03 -30.43
N SER A 76 -0.01 7.32 -29.62
CA SER A 76 -1.26 6.55 -29.52
C SER A 76 -1.06 5.08 -29.11
N GLN A 77 -0.10 4.82 -28.23
CA GLN A 77 0.11 3.49 -27.64
C GLN A 77 -0.59 3.38 -26.29
N THR A 78 -1.19 2.23 -26.02
CA THR A 78 -1.82 1.90 -24.73
C THR A 78 -1.49 0.47 -24.39
N GLY A 79 -0.86 0.25 -23.24
CA GLY A 79 -0.62 -1.09 -22.70
C GLY A 79 -1.05 -1.16 -21.25
N TRP A 80 -1.36 -2.36 -20.80
CA TRP A 80 -1.78 -2.61 -19.42
C TRP A 80 -1.18 -3.91 -18.90
N LEU A 81 -1.11 -3.98 -17.57
CA LEU A 81 -0.68 -5.13 -16.80
C LEU A 81 -1.56 -5.18 -15.54
N TRP A 82 -2.16 -6.31 -15.25
CA TRP A 82 -3.05 -6.49 -14.09
C TRP A 82 -2.80 -7.80 -13.38
N SER A 83 -2.92 -7.81 -12.06
CA SER A 83 -3.01 -9.06 -11.29
C SER A 83 -4.34 -9.76 -11.61
N ARG A 84 -4.30 -11.08 -11.72
CA ARG A 84 -5.49 -11.94 -11.89
C ARG A 84 -6.25 -12.16 -10.59
N LEU A 85 -5.57 -12.00 -9.45
CA LEU A 85 -6.16 -12.21 -8.15
C LEU A 85 -6.59 -10.87 -7.57
N TYR A 86 -7.80 -10.84 -7.04
CA TYR A 86 -8.30 -9.73 -6.25
C TYR A 86 -8.06 -10.03 -4.77
N GLU A 87 -7.54 -9.05 -4.04
CA GLU A 87 -7.32 -9.10 -2.61
C GLU A 87 -8.08 -7.95 -1.95
N ALA A 88 -8.80 -8.25 -0.86
CA ALA A 88 -9.64 -7.27 -0.17
C ALA A 88 -8.95 -6.64 1.06
N SER A 89 -7.73 -7.08 1.37
CA SER A 89 -6.97 -6.63 2.54
C SER A 89 -6.14 -5.36 2.25
N THR A 90 -5.68 -4.70 3.31
CA THR A 90 -4.82 -3.51 3.20
C THR A 90 -3.44 -3.91 2.69
N LEU A 91 -3.07 -3.42 1.50
CA LEU A 91 -1.77 -3.68 0.86
C LEU A 91 -0.96 -2.39 0.73
N SER A 92 0.36 -2.51 0.83
CA SER A 92 1.31 -1.47 0.46
C SER A 92 2.00 -1.85 -0.86
N GLU A 93 2.05 -0.92 -1.81
CA GLU A 93 2.61 -1.16 -3.14
C GLU A 93 3.90 -0.34 -3.34
N LEU A 94 4.96 -1.01 -3.83
CA LEU A 94 6.23 -0.38 -4.18
C LEU A 94 6.48 -0.55 -5.69
N PHE A 95 6.35 0.54 -6.45
CA PHE A 95 6.56 0.54 -7.89
C PHE A 95 7.91 1.18 -8.25
N ARG A 96 8.65 0.53 -9.14
CA ARG A 96 9.90 1.04 -9.72
C ARG A 96 9.70 1.15 -11.23
N TYR A 97 9.85 2.35 -11.76
CA TYR A 97 9.67 2.61 -13.19
C TYR A 97 10.81 3.44 -13.77
N GLU A 98 10.97 3.31 -15.07
CA GLU A 98 11.85 4.11 -15.92
C GLU A 98 10.97 4.80 -16.97
N THR A 99 11.33 6.03 -17.35
CA THR A 99 10.65 6.82 -18.40
C THR A 99 11.31 6.64 -19.75
#